data_AF-A0A9E0IQT3-F1
#
_entry.id   AF-A0A9E0IQT3-F1
#
_cell.length_a   1.000
_cell.length_b   1.000
_cell.length_c   1.000
_cell.angle_alpha   90.00
_cell.angle_beta   90.00
_cell.angle_gamma   90.00
#
_symmetry.space_group_name_H-M   'P 1'
#
loop_
_entity.id
_entity.type
_entity.pdbx_description
1 polymer ?
#
loop_
_entity_poly.entity_id
_entity_poly.type
_entity_poly.pdbx_seq_one_letter_code
_entity_poly.pdbx_strand_id
1 'polypeptide(L)'
;MSRNMMAGLVPMLVALGATLGGAGCGKKAGWKAVEDCPGAVDLLIKSYGKTMVSALPFDLQAKYTGLVSDAMVASCKEDRWPAEVGTCLKAAQTERALMECGDKLKTRHFQHRLQARFAPILDTAVVETMQFNKDLAAKRKAAEAAEESDE
;
A
#
# COMPACT_ATOMS: atom_id res chain seq x y z
N MET A 1 27.34 68.08 1.59
CA MET A 1 27.55 66.80 2.31
C MET A 1 27.31 65.69 1.28
N SER A 2 28.33 65.25 0.55
CA SER A 2 29.13 64.02 0.81
C SER A 2 28.22 62.80 1.04
N ARG A 3 28.22 61.74 0.22
CA ARG A 3 29.38 61.00 -0.30
C ARG A 3 29.08 60.28 -1.63
N ASN A 4 30.03 60.42 -2.57
CA ASN A 4 30.39 59.37 -3.53
C ASN A 4 30.96 58.16 -2.78
N MET A 5 30.62 56.94 -3.21
CA MET A 5 31.54 55.79 -3.11
C MET A 5 31.47 54.99 -4.41
N MET A 6 32.63 54.91 -5.04
CA MET A 6 32.94 54.17 -6.26
C MET A 6 33.11 52.67 -5.97
N ALA A 7 32.79 51.89 -7.02
CA ALA A 7 33.54 50.76 -7.58
C ALA A 7 34.20 49.72 -6.64
N GLY A 8 33.75 48.47 -6.83
CA GLY A 8 34.46 47.24 -6.48
C GLY A 8 34.18 46.15 -7.53
N LEU A 9 34.87 46.26 -8.66
CA LEU A 9 35.26 45.21 -9.61
C LEU A 9 36.07 44.14 -8.83
N VAL A 10 36.07 42.80 -9.00
CA VAL A 10 36.17 41.85 -10.14
C VAL A 10 35.94 40.40 -9.53
N PRO A 11 36.13 39.24 -10.20
CA PRO A 11 35.12 38.41 -10.88
C PRO A 11 35.09 36.91 -10.47
N MET A 12 34.34 36.13 -11.27
CA MET A 12 34.69 34.79 -11.79
C MET A 12 34.28 33.52 -11.02
N LEU A 13 33.50 32.71 -11.78
CA LEU A 13 33.64 31.26 -12.00
C LEU A 13 33.17 30.34 -10.85
N VAL A 14 32.33 29.31 -11.04
CA VAL A 14 32.07 28.44 -12.20
C VAL A 14 30.62 27.93 -12.16
N ALA A 15 30.02 27.82 -13.33
CA ALA A 15 28.79 27.10 -13.59
C ALA A 15 28.98 25.57 -13.56
N LEU A 16 28.11 24.85 -12.84
CA LEU A 16 27.56 23.55 -13.26
C LEU A 16 26.04 23.72 -13.17
N GLY A 17 25.30 23.84 -14.27
CA GLY A 17 24.95 22.71 -15.15
C GLY A 17 23.95 21.82 -14.40
N ALA A 18 22.64 21.97 -14.55
CA ALA A 18 21.92 21.65 -15.78
C ALA A 18 20.69 22.54 -16.01
N THR A 19 20.68 23.19 -17.17
CA THR A 19 19.47 23.46 -17.94
C THR A 19 18.99 22.16 -18.57
N LEU A 20 17.68 21.92 -18.60
CA LEU A 20 16.91 21.40 -19.74
C LEU A 20 15.49 21.04 -19.27
N GLY A 21 14.48 21.74 -19.81
CA GLY A 21 13.11 21.21 -19.81
C GLY A 21 11.96 22.21 -19.66
N GLY A 22 11.80 23.13 -20.63
CA GLY A 22 10.47 23.54 -21.08
C GLY A 22 9.70 24.57 -20.24
N ALA A 23 9.90 25.84 -20.58
CA ALA A 23 8.85 26.85 -20.46
C ALA A 23 7.72 26.48 -21.45
N GLY A 24 6.69 25.80 -20.93
CA GLY A 24 5.41 25.59 -21.57
C GLY A 24 4.31 25.96 -20.60
N CYS A 25 3.54 27.00 -20.94
CA CYS A 25 2.37 27.44 -20.20
C CYS A 25 1.44 26.27 -19.85
N GLY A 26 1.18 26.11 -18.56
CA GLY A 26 0.20 25.18 -18.03
C GLY A 26 0.43 25.00 -16.54
N LYS A 27 -0.29 25.76 -15.71
CA LYS A 27 -0.53 25.40 -14.31
C LYS A 27 -1.23 24.03 -14.29
N LYS A 28 -0.48 22.93 -14.44
CA LYS A 28 -0.93 21.62 -13.97
C LYS A 28 -0.89 21.74 -12.46
N ALA A 29 -2.06 21.83 -11.82
CA ALA A 29 -2.16 21.63 -10.37
C ALA A 29 -1.39 20.33 -10.08
N GLY A 30 -0.23 20.46 -9.44
CA GLY A 30 0.68 19.35 -9.23
C GLY A 30 -0.02 18.33 -8.35
N TRP A 31 -0.43 17.21 -8.93
CA TRP A 31 -0.91 16.07 -8.18
C TRP A 31 0.26 15.56 -7.33
N LYS A 32 0.31 15.98 -6.06
CA LYS A 32 1.27 15.43 -5.11
C LYS A 32 0.85 13.99 -4.81
N ALA A 33 1.81 13.09 -4.78
CA ALA A 33 1.59 11.71 -4.37
C ALA A 33 1.63 11.60 -2.84
N VAL A 34 1.06 10.53 -2.28
CA VAL A 34 1.25 10.17 -0.87
C VAL A 34 2.74 9.90 -0.62
N GLU A 35 3.35 10.62 0.33
CA GLU A 35 4.78 10.47 0.67
C GLU A 35 5.03 9.28 1.61
N ASP A 36 4.04 8.95 2.46
CA ASP A 36 4.11 7.88 3.46
C ASP A 36 3.10 6.78 3.13
N CYS A 37 3.44 5.99 2.10
CA CYS A 37 2.62 4.85 1.68
C CYS A 37 2.46 3.76 2.77
N PRO A 38 3.52 3.36 3.50
CA PRO A 38 3.37 2.37 4.58
C PRO A 38 2.38 2.81 5.65
N GLY A 39 2.48 4.05 6.14
CA GLY A 39 1.55 4.56 7.16
C GLY A 39 0.12 4.68 6.66
N ALA A 40 -0.08 5.12 5.42
CA ALA A 40 -1.42 5.21 4.83
C ALA A 40 -2.07 3.83 4.65
N VAL A 41 -1.31 2.83 4.20
CA VAL A 41 -1.80 1.45 4.01
C VAL A 41 -2.04 0.76 5.34
N ASP A 42 -1.18 0.95 6.34
CA ASP A 42 -1.35 0.36 7.67
C ASP A 42 -2.70 0.75 8.31
N LEU A 43 -3.14 2.00 8.13
CA LEU A 43 -4.47 2.44 8.58
C LEU A 43 -5.60 1.67 7.90
N LEU A 44 -5.49 1.40 6.60
CA LEU A 44 -6.47 0.61 5.85
C LEU A 44 -6.45 -0.87 6.26
N ILE A 45 -5.25 -1.45 6.43
CA ILE A 45 -5.08 -2.86 6.78
C ILE A 45 -5.48 -3.14 8.23
N LYS A 46 -5.23 -2.22 9.17
CA LYS A 46 -5.69 -2.37 10.55
C LYS A 46 -7.22 -2.46 10.66
N SER A 47 -7.94 -1.73 9.80
CA SER A 47 -9.40 -1.75 9.78
C SER A 47 -9.97 -2.86 8.92
N TYR A 48 -9.35 -3.19 7.79
CA TYR A 48 -9.95 -4.05 6.77
C TYR A 48 -9.17 -5.35 6.49
N GLY A 49 -7.87 -5.37 6.79
CA GLY A 49 -6.98 -6.50 6.55
C GLY A 49 -7.45 -7.78 7.22
N LYS A 50 -7.89 -7.69 8.49
CA LYS A 50 -8.47 -8.84 9.21
C LYS A 50 -9.72 -9.38 8.54
N THR A 51 -10.59 -8.53 8.03
CA THR A 51 -11.82 -8.95 7.33
C THR A 51 -11.47 -9.65 6.01
N MET A 52 -10.50 -9.13 5.25
CA MET A 52 -10.07 -9.72 3.99
C MET A 52 -9.50 -11.14 4.13
N VAL A 53 -8.78 -11.40 5.22
CA VAL A 53 -8.20 -12.72 5.49
C VAL A 53 -8.99 -13.55 6.50
N SER A 54 -10.15 -13.07 6.97
CA SER A 54 -10.92 -13.72 8.05
C SER A 54 -11.36 -15.15 7.72
N ALA A 55 -11.54 -15.45 6.43
CA ALA A 55 -11.90 -16.78 5.95
C ALA A 55 -10.71 -17.78 5.98
N LEU A 56 -9.48 -17.31 6.20
CA LEU A 56 -8.30 -18.16 6.29
C LEU A 56 -8.14 -18.74 7.71
N PRO A 57 -7.56 -19.94 7.84
CA PRO A 57 -7.09 -20.48 9.12
C PRO A 57 -6.19 -19.47 9.86
N PHE A 58 -6.29 -19.41 11.19
CA PHE A 58 -5.56 -18.45 12.03
C PHE A 58 -4.05 -18.40 11.71
N ASP A 59 -3.43 -19.57 11.52
CA ASP A 59 -2.00 -19.70 11.20
C ASP A 59 -1.61 -19.08 9.85
N LEU A 60 -2.57 -18.95 8.93
CA LEU A 60 -2.37 -18.32 7.62
C LEU A 60 -2.72 -16.82 7.64
N GLN A 61 -3.58 -16.36 8.56
CA GLN A 61 -4.05 -14.97 8.58
C GLN A 61 -2.89 -13.96 8.68
N ALA A 62 -1.91 -14.19 9.55
CA ALA A 62 -0.78 -13.27 9.72
C ALA A 62 0.06 -13.15 8.44
N LYS A 63 0.39 -14.29 7.81
CA LYS A 63 1.12 -14.36 6.53
C LYS A 63 0.41 -13.57 5.44
N TYR A 64 -0.88 -13.84 5.23
CA TYR A 64 -1.63 -13.22 4.14
C TYR A 64 -1.99 -11.76 4.41
N THR A 65 -2.16 -11.35 5.68
CA THR A 65 -2.29 -9.93 6.04
C THR A 65 -1.03 -9.16 5.63
N GLY A 66 0.15 -9.71 5.88
CA GLY A 66 1.42 -9.12 5.46
C GLY A 66 1.53 -8.98 3.94
N LEU A 67 1.24 -10.07 3.20
CA LEU A 67 1.30 -10.06 1.73
C LEU A 67 0.31 -9.05 1.11
N VAL A 68 -0.90 -8.97 1.63
CA VAL A 68 -1.90 -7.98 1.17
C VAL A 68 -1.46 -6.55 1.49
N SER A 69 -0.87 -6.33 2.67
CA SER A 69 -0.28 -5.05 3.04
C SER A 69 0.84 -4.63 2.07
N ASP A 70 1.77 -5.54 1.77
CA ASP A 70 2.87 -5.28 0.84
C ASP A 70 2.37 -4.93 -0.56
N ALA A 71 1.37 -5.66 -1.07
CA ALA A 71 0.75 -5.37 -2.36
C ALA A 71 0.03 -4.02 -2.38
N MET A 72 -0.59 -3.61 -1.26
CA MET A 72 -1.19 -2.28 -1.10
C MET A 72 -0.13 -1.17 -1.05
N VAL A 73 1.00 -1.40 -0.36
CA VAL A 73 2.12 -0.44 -0.35
C VAL A 73 2.74 -0.30 -1.73
N ALA A 74 2.93 -1.40 -2.45
CA ALA A 74 3.39 -1.39 -3.83
C ALA A 74 2.42 -0.59 -4.72
N SER A 75 1.11 -0.85 -4.59
CA SER A 75 0.07 -0.08 -5.28
C SER A 75 0.17 1.42 -4.99
N CYS A 76 0.34 1.81 -3.72
CA CYS A 76 0.49 3.22 -3.34
C CYS A 76 1.68 3.90 -4.03
N LYS A 77 2.83 3.22 -4.07
CA LYS A 77 4.06 3.74 -4.69
C LYS A 77 3.97 3.79 -6.22
N GLU A 78 3.55 2.70 -6.83
CA GLU A 78 3.54 2.53 -8.30
C GLU A 78 2.41 3.31 -8.96
N ASP A 79 1.21 3.25 -8.38
CA ASP A 79 0.02 3.93 -8.93
C ASP A 79 -0.04 5.41 -8.50
N ARG A 80 0.94 5.87 -7.69
CA ARG A 80 1.10 7.24 -7.19
C ARG A 80 -0.20 7.78 -6.61
N TRP A 81 -0.65 7.18 -5.51
CA TRP A 81 -1.90 7.59 -4.87
C TRP A 81 -1.92 9.09 -4.61
N PRO A 82 -3.05 9.77 -4.81
CA PRO A 82 -3.15 11.21 -4.58
C PRO A 82 -2.87 11.55 -3.10
N ALA A 83 -2.12 12.61 -2.83
CA ALA A 83 -1.77 13.04 -1.47
C ALA A 83 -3.02 13.28 -0.61
N GLU A 84 -4.12 13.76 -1.20
CA GLU A 84 -5.40 13.93 -0.53
C GLU A 84 -5.97 12.62 0.05
N VAL A 85 -5.63 11.46 -0.54
CA VAL A 85 -5.99 10.15 0.02
C VAL A 85 -5.19 9.90 1.28
N GLY A 86 -3.87 10.11 1.24
CA GLY A 86 -3.02 9.98 2.43
C GLY A 86 -3.46 10.91 3.56
N THR A 87 -3.79 12.16 3.25
CA THR A 87 -4.35 13.12 4.23
C THR A 87 -5.70 12.65 4.78
N CYS A 88 -6.60 12.16 3.92
CA CYS A 88 -7.90 11.63 4.32
C CYS A 88 -7.74 10.46 5.29
N LEU A 89 -6.90 9.47 4.93
CA LEU A 89 -6.67 8.27 5.74
C LEU A 89 -6.11 8.63 7.12
N LYS A 90 -5.18 9.58 7.19
CA LYS A 90 -4.63 10.08 8.47
C LYS A 90 -5.65 10.80 9.34
N ALA A 91 -6.65 11.45 8.75
CA ALA A 91 -7.70 12.17 9.47
C ALA A 91 -8.88 11.25 9.86
N ALA A 92 -9.04 10.11 9.19
CA ALA A 92 -10.14 9.18 9.43
C ALA A 92 -9.99 8.49 10.80
N GLN A 93 -11.02 8.60 11.64
CA GLN A 93 -11.05 8.00 12.97
C GLN A 93 -12.01 6.81 13.10
N THR A 94 -12.76 6.53 12.03
CA THR A 94 -13.72 5.42 12.00
C THR A 94 -13.46 4.55 10.77
N GLU A 95 -13.83 3.28 10.87
CA GLU A 95 -13.75 2.34 9.75
C GLU A 95 -14.52 2.86 8.53
N ARG A 96 -15.70 3.45 8.76
CA ARG A 96 -16.49 4.09 7.70
C ARG A 96 -15.71 5.23 7.01
N ALA A 97 -15.08 6.12 7.78
CA ALA A 97 -14.30 7.21 7.20
C ALA A 97 -13.09 6.68 6.41
N LEU A 98 -12.44 5.62 6.89
CA LEU A 98 -11.34 4.97 6.16
C LEU A 98 -11.81 4.38 4.82
N MET A 99 -12.99 3.77 4.77
CA MET A 99 -13.59 3.30 3.52
C MET A 99 -13.90 4.46 2.56
N GLU A 100 -14.52 5.54 3.06
CA GLU A 100 -14.81 6.73 2.26
C GLU A 100 -13.52 7.38 1.72
N CYS A 101 -12.40 7.32 2.47
CA CYS A 101 -11.10 7.75 1.98
C CYS A 101 -10.53 6.82 0.91
N GLY A 102 -10.65 5.49 1.08
CA GLY A 102 -10.26 4.51 0.07
C GLY A 102 -11.06 4.63 -1.23
N ASP A 103 -12.32 5.08 -1.15
CA ASP A 103 -13.18 5.30 -2.30
C ASP A 103 -12.66 6.36 -3.27
N LYS A 104 -11.85 7.30 -2.77
CA LYS A 104 -11.15 8.30 -3.61
C LYS A 104 -10.12 7.68 -4.55
N LEU A 105 -9.69 6.44 -4.28
CA LEU A 105 -8.81 5.67 -5.16
C LEU A 105 -9.57 4.93 -6.26
N LYS A 106 -10.91 4.82 -6.20
CA LYS A 106 -11.76 4.05 -7.13
C LYS A 106 -11.85 4.67 -8.53
N THR A 107 -10.70 4.89 -9.17
CA THR A 107 -10.64 5.00 -10.63
C THR A 107 -10.85 3.61 -11.22
N ARG A 108 -11.51 3.52 -12.39
CA ARG A 108 -11.78 2.25 -13.07
C ARG A 108 -10.51 1.38 -13.21
N HIS A 109 -9.37 2.02 -13.48
CA HIS A 109 -8.09 1.33 -13.65
C HIS A 109 -7.44 0.91 -12.32
N PHE A 110 -7.67 1.64 -11.23
CA PHE A 110 -7.10 1.30 -9.93
C PHE A 110 -7.61 -0.04 -9.41
N GLN A 111 -8.94 -0.26 -9.47
CA GLN A 111 -9.52 -1.52 -9.01
C GLN A 111 -9.00 -2.71 -9.81
N HIS A 112 -8.91 -2.60 -11.14
CA HIS A 112 -8.34 -3.66 -11.98
C HIS A 112 -6.88 -3.95 -11.65
N ARG A 113 -6.03 -2.92 -11.48
CA ARG A 113 -4.62 -3.14 -11.13
C ARG A 113 -4.45 -3.71 -9.74
N LEU A 114 -5.25 -3.25 -8.77
CA LEU A 114 -5.21 -3.77 -7.41
C LEU A 114 -5.67 -5.23 -7.36
N GLN A 115 -6.75 -5.57 -8.07
CA GLN A 115 -7.22 -6.94 -8.21
C GLN A 115 -6.16 -7.84 -8.86
N ALA A 116 -5.48 -7.36 -9.91
CA ALA A 116 -4.40 -8.11 -10.55
C ALA A 116 -3.21 -8.36 -9.61
N ARG A 117 -2.89 -7.42 -8.72
CA ARG A 117 -1.86 -7.59 -7.68
C ARG A 117 -2.27 -8.58 -6.59
N PHE A 118 -3.56 -8.61 -6.23
CA PHE A 118 -4.07 -9.52 -5.21
C PHE A 118 -4.33 -10.93 -5.72
N ALA A 119 -4.68 -11.11 -6.99
CA ALA A 119 -5.00 -12.42 -7.59
C ALA A 119 -3.98 -13.52 -7.21
N PRO A 120 -2.66 -13.37 -7.44
CA PRO A 120 -1.70 -14.43 -7.09
C PRO A 120 -1.62 -14.72 -5.58
N ILE A 121 -1.84 -13.71 -4.73
CA ILE A 121 -1.84 -13.85 -3.27
C ILE A 121 -3.06 -14.68 -2.85
N LEU A 122 -4.24 -14.33 -3.36
CA LEU A 122 -5.49 -14.99 -3.01
C LEU A 122 -5.55 -16.42 -3.57
N ASP A 123 -5.07 -16.66 -4.80
CA ASP A 123 -5.00 -17.99 -5.39
C ASP A 123 -4.12 -18.92 -4.55
N THR A 124 -2.96 -18.42 -4.09
CA THR A 124 -2.08 -19.17 -3.18
C THR A 124 -2.76 -19.44 -1.84
N ALA A 125 -3.48 -18.46 -1.29
CA ALA A 125 -4.22 -18.60 -0.03
C ALA A 125 -5.29 -19.70 -0.09
N VAL A 126 -5.99 -19.80 -1.22
CA VAL A 126 -7.00 -20.85 -1.45
C VAL A 126 -6.34 -22.24 -1.45
N VAL A 127 -5.24 -22.41 -2.21
CA VAL A 127 -4.54 -23.70 -2.27
C VAL A 127 -4.01 -24.12 -0.90
N GLU A 128 -3.37 -23.21 -0.16
CA GLU A 128 -2.85 -23.51 1.17
C GLU A 128 -3.96 -23.81 2.19
N THR A 129 -5.11 -23.13 2.08
CA THR A 129 -6.28 -23.42 2.93
C THR A 129 -6.85 -24.80 2.63
N MET A 130 -6.93 -25.19 1.35
CA MET A 130 -7.37 -26.54 0.97
C MET A 130 -6.41 -27.61 1.51
N GLN A 131 -5.11 -27.38 1.45
CA GLN A 131 -4.12 -28.30 2.00
C GLN A 131 -4.22 -28.41 3.51
N PHE A 132 -4.33 -27.28 4.22
CA PHE A 132 -4.52 -27.25 5.67
C PHE A 132 -5.73 -28.09 6.10
N ASN A 133 -6.86 -27.95 5.41
CA ASN A 133 -8.08 -28.72 5.71
C ASN A 133 -7.91 -30.22 5.46
N LYS A 134 -7.17 -30.62 4.41
CA LYS A 134 -6.85 -32.03 4.15
C LYS A 134 -5.98 -32.62 5.27
N ASP A 135 -4.96 -31.88 5.70
CA ASP A 135 -4.05 -32.32 6.76
C ASP A 135 -4.78 -32.45 8.10
N LEU A 136 -5.70 -31.51 8.41
CA LEU A 136 -6.55 -31.58 9.59
C LEU A 136 -7.45 -32.82 9.58
N ALA A 137 -8.08 -33.13 8.43
CA ALA A 137 -8.93 -34.31 8.28
C ALA A 137 -8.12 -35.61 8.43
N ALA A 138 -6.92 -35.68 7.85
CA ALA A 138 -6.03 -36.82 7.99
C ALA A 138 -5.60 -37.04 9.45
N LYS A 139 -5.26 -35.97 10.18
CA LYS A 139 -4.91 -36.04 11.60
C LYS A 139 -6.07 -36.51 12.47
N ARG A 140 -7.30 -36.05 12.20
CA ARG A 140 -8.50 -36.50 12.93
C ARG A 140 -8.74 -38.00 12.72
N LYS A 141 -8.70 -38.47 11.48
CA LYS A 141 -8.87 -39.89 11.16
C LYS A 141 -7.80 -40.77 11.82
N ALA A 142 -6.55 -40.29 11.88
CA ALA A 142 -5.47 -41.01 12.54
C ALA A 142 -5.65 -41.08 14.07
N ALA A 143 -6.19 -40.02 14.68
CA ALA A 143 -6.51 -40.01 16.11
C ALA A 143 -7.66 -40.98 16.44
N GLU A 144 -8.74 -40.95 15.65
CA GLU A 144 -9.88 -41.88 15.79
C GLU A 144 -9.43 -43.34 15.67
N ALA A 145 -8.58 -43.67 14.68
CA ALA A 145 -8.06 -45.03 14.51
C ALA A 145 -7.11 -45.48 15.64
N ALA A 146 -6.45 -44.55 16.33
CA ALA A 146 -5.62 -44.87 17.49
C ALA A 146 -6.48 -45.17 18.72
N GLU A 147 -7.56 -44.42 18.93
CA GLU A 147 -8.52 -44.65 20.02
C GLU A 147 -9.22 -46.02 19.88
N GLU A 148 -9.61 -46.42 18.66
CA GLU A 148 -10.21 -47.75 18.40
C GLU A 148 -9.25 -48.93 18.59
N SER A 149 -7.93 -48.69 18.61
CA SER A 149 -6.92 -49.75 18.75
C SER A 149 -6.49 -50.03 20.19
N ASP A 150 -6.90 -49.18 21.13
CA ASP A 150 -6.63 -49.30 22.57
C ASP A 150 -7.80 -49.95 23.36
N GLU A 151 -8.94 -50.24 22.72
CA GLU A 151 -10.08 -51.02 23.25
C GLU A 151 -9.99 -52.52 22.89
#